data_AF-A0A9X0WFT0-F1
#
_entry.id   AF-A0A9X0WFT0-F1
#
_cell.length_a   1.000
_cell.length_b   1.000
_cell.length_c   1.000
_cell.angle_alpha   90.00
_cell.angle_beta   90.00
_cell.angle_gamma   90.00
#
_symmetry.space_group_name_H-M   'P 1'
#
loop_
_entity.id
_entity.type
_entity.pdbx_description
1 polymer ?
#
loop_
_entity_poly.entity_id
_entity_poly.type
_entity_poly.pdbx_seq_one_letter_code
_entity_poly.pdbx_strand_id
1 'polypeptide(L)'
;MLKNRVHRRRLSSSIAWSIASILAMLAGCAVVPTHDTGQLLASVPSDALASAERLAAQGQADAAVAAYLQLAENAVPPAREQLRLQAARTALSTGNTQTAQQTIAQIERTGLTPGQREQMLLLEADLALLDGRPHDAIARLQAMQPRALPTDLKIQRLGTLAAAQRLAQQPVAAADSLIALDRLLGDESARLLNQVSLLSTLSALSADELEHLARTGRGPIRGWAELAQLARTAGADPVEFEQRFRAQSAARLARPGLARAYVEMLSGGYAAGDRVAVLLPSSGRFAGAANAIKEGIEAASRADRTGQRPRLEFIDSSDAARVRALYSEAISGGATQVIGPLQKVSVDALADGPALAVPTLALNQTTSDRQPPKNLFQFALSPENEAADAATKAAAMDLKHAAILYPEGPWGERLAHAFRDQWRRLGGTVTAQIRYDPTASTHPNAIAELLDTANTEIVFLVATNELAHKLFPQIRLASSQITVISTSHVYSGVFDAGQDQALAGLYFVDVPWMLDDSAEDTLSRRRLNGDSFTVADPLARLSAMGIDAYRIAPRLPALAQSAGSYYPGQTGGLSLDALGRVQRQLALGRFSTSGVSAVSAAAH
;
A
#
# COMPACT_ATOMS: atom_id res chain seq x y z
N MET A 1 -37.97 70.24 7.63
CA MET A 1 -37.13 71.12 8.49
C MET A 1 -37.55 70.92 9.94
N LEU A 2 -36.72 70.29 10.77
CA LEU A 2 -36.66 70.53 12.22
C LEU A 2 -35.38 69.86 12.75
N LYS A 3 -34.45 70.69 13.23
CA LYS A 3 -33.11 70.35 13.73
C LYS A 3 -33.24 69.79 15.14
N ASN A 4 -32.68 68.60 15.40
CA ASN A 4 -32.57 68.06 16.76
C ASN A 4 -31.11 68.17 17.24
N ARG A 5 -30.89 68.95 18.31
CA ARG A 5 -29.57 69.16 18.94
C ARG A 5 -29.32 68.06 19.98
N VAL A 6 -28.15 67.42 19.91
CA VAL A 6 -27.66 66.47 20.92
C VAL A 6 -26.75 67.20 21.91
N HIS A 7 -27.11 67.19 23.20
CA HIS A 7 -26.24 67.59 24.30
C HIS A 7 -25.24 66.47 24.62
N ARG A 8 -23.94 66.72 24.46
CA ARG A 8 -22.87 65.85 24.99
C ARG A 8 -22.61 66.20 26.46
N ARG A 9 -22.97 65.31 27.40
CA ARG A 9 -22.44 65.31 28.77
C ARG A 9 -21.13 64.50 28.79
N ARG A 10 -20.06 65.12 29.32
CA ARG A 10 -18.77 64.46 29.57
C ARG A 10 -18.92 63.52 30.77
N LEU A 11 -18.67 62.23 30.55
CA LEU A 11 -18.48 61.25 31.62
C LEU A 11 -17.02 61.31 32.09
N SER A 12 -16.85 61.35 33.42
CA SER A 12 -15.60 61.43 34.17
C SER A 12 -14.72 60.19 33.97
N SER A 13 -13.41 60.43 33.87
CA SER A 13 -12.33 59.48 33.55
C SER A 13 -12.04 58.39 34.59
N SER A 14 -12.77 58.32 35.70
CA SER A 14 -12.45 57.44 36.84
C SER A 14 -13.16 56.08 36.80
N ILE A 15 -14.20 55.91 35.97
CA ILE A 15 -14.98 54.64 35.87
C ILE A 15 -14.48 53.77 34.70
N ALA A 16 -13.78 54.35 33.72
CA ALA A 16 -13.21 53.62 32.59
C ALA A 16 -12.05 52.68 32.99
N TRP A 17 -11.27 53.02 34.02
CA TRP A 17 -10.13 52.21 34.47
C TRP A 17 -10.54 50.98 35.32
N SER A 18 -11.69 51.03 35.98
CA SER A 18 -12.19 49.90 36.79
C SER A 18 -12.87 48.83 35.92
N ILE A 19 -13.51 49.22 34.80
CA ILE A 19 -14.10 48.26 33.85
C ILE A 19 -13.03 47.66 32.93
N ALA A 20 -11.97 48.42 32.58
CA ALA A 20 -10.84 47.91 31.81
C ALA A 20 -9.99 46.88 32.58
N SER A 21 -9.89 47.00 33.90
CA SER A 21 -9.12 46.06 34.73
C SER A 21 -9.85 44.74 35.01
N ILE A 22 -11.19 44.73 34.96
CA ILE A 22 -12.01 43.52 35.14
C ILE A 22 -12.27 42.80 33.81
N LEU A 23 -12.25 43.49 32.66
CA LEU A 23 -12.25 42.83 31.34
C LEU A 23 -10.88 42.26 30.93
N ALA A 24 -9.78 42.67 31.55
CA ALA A 24 -8.43 42.16 31.26
C ALA A 24 -8.11 40.82 31.97
N MET A 25 -8.95 40.34 32.89
CA MET A 25 -8.78 39.03 33.55
C MET A 25 -9.72 37.92 33.04
N LEU A 26 -10.51 38.19 31.98
CA LEU A 26 -11.32 37.18 31.29
C LEU A 26 -10.90 36.95 29.84
N ALA A 27 -9.76 37.50 29.41
CA ALA A 27 -9.00 37.00 28.27
C ALA A 27 -8.16 35.79 28.72
N GLY A 28 -8.83 34.77 29.26
CA GLY A 28 -8.30 33.42 29.20
C GLY A 28 -8.27 33.06 27.72
N CYS A 29 -7.14 33.30 27.07
CA CYS A 29 -6.83 32.70 25.80
C CYS A 29 -7.01 31.19 25.99
N ALA A 30 -8.17 30.67 25.58
CA ALA A 30 -8.29 29.27 25.24
C ALA A 30 -7.44 29.07 23.98
N VAL A 31 -6.13 29.05 24.18
CA VAL A 31 -5.14 28.67 23.18
C VAL A 31 -5.47 27.23 22.84
N VAL A 32 -5.89 26.98 21.60
CA VAL A 32 -6.15 25.63 21.12
C VAL A 32 -4.78 24.97 20.94
N PRO A 33 -4.40 23.96 21.75
CA PRO A 33 -3.04 23.41 21.78
C PRO A 33 -2.69 22.57 20.53
N THR A 34 -3.54 22.55 19.51
CA THR A 34 -3.31 21.83 18.26
C THR A 34 -2.41 22.59 17.29
N HIS A 35 -2.01 23.82 17.61
CA HIS A 35 -1.58 24.78 16.59
C HIS A 35 -0.13 25.30 16.62
N ASP A 36 0.71 25.02 17.62
CA ASP A 36 2.07 25.59 17.56
C ASP A 36 3.15 24.71 18.20
N THR A 37 3.76 23.86 17.37
CA THR A 37 4.97 23.09 17.69
C THR A 37 6.11 24.02 18.15
N GLY A 38 6.18 25.25 17.62
CA GLY A 38 7.18 26.24 17.98
C GLY A 38 7.01 26.73 19.42
N GLN A 39 5.77 26.90 19.90
CA GLN A 39 5.51 27.20 21.32
C GLN A 39 5.81 26.00 22.22
N LEU A 40 5.46 24.78 21.80
CA LEU A 40 5.74 23.57 22.58
C LEU A 40 7.24 23.32 22.75
N LEU A 41 8.05 23.70 21.76
CA LEU A 41 9.50 23.51 21.73
C LEU A 41 10.29 24.77 22.11
N ALA A 42 9.65 25.84 22.56
CA ALA A 42 10.32 27.12 22.86
C ALA A 42 11.38 27.02 23.96
N SER A 43 11.30 26.00 24.83
CA SER A 43 12.29 25.72 25.88
C SER A 43 13.49 24.89 25.40
N VAL A 44 13.44 24.36 24.17
CA VAL A 44 14.47 23.50 23.59
C VAL A 44 15.54 24.37 22.92
N PRO A 45 16.85 24.06 23.06
CA PRO A 45 17.91 24.81 22.39
C PRO A 45 17.71 24.87 20.87
N SER A 46 17.55 26.07 20.31
CA SER A 46 17.18 26.29 18.90
C SER A 46 18.18 25.70 17.92
N ASP A 47 19.48 25.83 18.19
CA ASP A 47 20.54 25.36 17.29
C ASP A 47 20.58 23.82 17.21
N ALA A 48 20.33 23.15 18.34
CA ALA A 48 20.30 21.71 18.41
C ALA A 48 19.03 21.15 17.75
N LEU A 49 17.88 21.79 17.97
CA LEU A 49 16.63 21.45 17.28
C LEU A 49 16.77 21.62 15.76
N ALA A 50 17.28 22.77 15.30
CA ALA A 50 17.54 23.02 13.88
C ALA A 50 18.57 22.03 13.29
N SER A 51 19.50 21.51 14.09
CA SER A 51 20.39 20.43 13.66
C SER A 51 19.63 19.12 13.45
N ALA A 52 18.77 18.72 14.39
CA ALA A 52 17.95 17.51 14.26
C ALA A 52 17.00 17.59 13.06
N GLU A 53 16.36 18.74 12.84
CA GLU A 53 15.48 18.99 11.69
C GLU A 53 16.25 18.93 10.36
N ARG A 54 17.47 19.45 10.30
CA ARG A 54 18.34 19.32 9.11
C ARG A 54 18.72 17.87 8.83
N LEU A 55 19.07 17.09 9.85
CA LEU A 55 19.36 15.66 9.69
C LEU A 55 18.15 14.92 9.09
N ALA A 56 16.95 15.19 9.62
CA ALA A 56 15.71 14.61 9.10
C ALA A 56 15.45 15.04 7.65
N ALA A 57 15.60 16.33 7.33
CA ALA A 57 15.43 16.86 5.97
C ALA A 57 16.46 16.30 4.97
N GLN A 58 17.64 15.90 5.43
CA GLN A 58 18.68 15.25 4.63
C GLN A 58 18.47 13.73 4.49
N GLY A 59 17.41 13.17 5.06
CA GLY A 59 17.14 11.73 5.05
C GLY A 59 18.03 10.91 5.99
N GLN A 60 18.78 11.56 6.89
CA GLN A 60 19.60 10.91 7.90
C GLN A 60 18.74 10.54 9.12
N ALA A 61 17.76 9.67 8.91
CA ALA A 61 16.71 9.40 9.88
C ALA A 61 17.23 8.87 11.22
N ASP A 62 18.14 7.89 11.23
CA ASP A 62 18.67 7.34 12.49
C ASP A 62 19.40 8.41 13.33
N ALA A 63 20.20 9.25 12.68
CA ALA A 63 20.89 10.36 13.34
C ALA A 63 19.90 11.43 13.84
N ALA A 64 18.86 11.73 13.06
CA ALA A 64 17.80 12.66 13.46
C ALA A 64 16.99 12.13 14.65
N VAL A 65 16.61 10.84 14.63
CA VAL A 65 15.92 10.18 15.74
C VAL A 65 16.77 10.25 17.00
N ALA A 66 18.06 9.88 16.92
CA ALA A 66 18.97 9.99 18.05
C ALA A 66 19.07 11.43 18.58
N ALA A 67 19.16 12.43 17.70
CA ALA A 67 19.20 13.83 18.09
C ALA A 67 17.91 14.30 18.80
N TYR A 68 16.73 13.94 18.27
CA TYR A 68 15.46 14.24 18.93
C TYR A 68 15.33 13.57 20.29
N LEU A 69 15.74 12.31 20.42
CA LEU A 69 15.69 11.58 21.69
C LEU A 69 16.66 12.18 22.73
N GLN A 70 17.86 12.58 22.32
CA GLN A 70 18.82 13.26 23.20
C GLN A 70 18.29 14.63 23.68
N LEU A 71 17.61 15.38 22.81
CA LEU A 71 16.92 16.61 23.23
C LEU A 71 15.80 16.30 24.22
N ALA A 72 15.06 15.20 24.01
CA ALA A 72 13.96 14.80 24.87
C ALA A 72 14.42 14.42 26.29
N GLU A 73 15.60 13.82 26.43
CA GLU A 73 16.18 13.49 27.75
C GLU A 73 16.36 14.71 28.66
N ASN A 74 16.64 15.87 28.07
CA ASN A 74 16.90 17.12 28.80
C ASN A 74 15.67 18.05 28.86
N ALA A 75 14.59 17.70 28.17
CA ALA A 75 13.37 18.49 28.10
C ALA A 75 12.34 18.06 29.16
N VAL A 76 11.43 18.96 29.49
CA VAL A 76 10.26 18.68 30.34
C VAL A 76 8.97 18.66 29.50
N PRO A 77 7.90 17.98 29.93
CA PRO A 77 6.60 18.08 29.28
C PRO A 77 6.09 19.53 29.22
N PRO A 78 5.45 19.96 28.10
CA PRO A 78 5.06 19.16 26.94
C PRO A 78 6.15 19.00 25.86
N ALA A 79 7.27 19.74 25.94
CA ALA A 79 8.34 19.74 24.95
C ALA A 79 8.97 18.34 24.75
N ARG A 80 9.21 17.63 25.86
CA ARG A 80 9.74 16.26 25.85
C ARG A 80 8.92 15.31 24.98
N GLU A 81 7.59 15.31 25.17
CA GLU A 81 6.72 14.42 24.41
C GLU A 81 6.60 14.89 22.95
N GLN A 82 6.70 16.19 22.69
CA GLN A 82 6.75 16.68 21.31
C GLN A 82 7.99 16.18 20.55
N LEU A 83 9.16 16.19 21.19
CA LEU A 83 10.41 15.67 20.63
C LEU A 83 10.33 14.15 20.38
N ARG A 84 9.72 13.39 21.31
CA ARG A 84 9.47 11.95 21.11
C ARG A 84 8.51 11.67 19.96
N LEU A 85 7.45 12.47 19.80
CA LEU A 85 6.56 12.37 18.64
C LEU A 85 7.30 12.67 17.33
N GLN A 86 8.23 13.64 17.32
CA GLN A 86 9.10 13.91 16.16
C GLN A 86 10.03 12.72 15.86
N ALA A 87 10.71 12.17 16.87
CA ALA A 87 11.55 10.98 16.72
C ALA A 87 10.75 9.78 16.18
N ALA A 88 9.58 9.49 16.74
CA ALA A 88 8.71 8.41 16.26
C ALA A 88 8.27 8.62 14.80
N ARG A 89 7.88 9.86 14.44
CA ARG A 89 7.54 10.21 13.05
C ARG A 89 8.72 10.01 12.10
N THR A 90 9.91 10.44 12.49
CA THR A 90 11.12 10.26 11.69
C THR A 90 11.48 8.78 11.52
N ALA A 91 11.36 7.97 12.58
CA ALA A 91 11.56 6.52 12.48
C ALA A 91 10.54 5.85 11.54
N LEU A 92 9.27 6.23 11.60
CA LEU A 92 8.24 5.70 10.68
C LEU A 92 8.51 6.14 9.22
N SER A 93 9.05 7.34 9.01
CA SER A 93 9.36 7.85 7.66
C SER A 93 10.42 7.05 6.90
N THR A 94 11.16 6.16 7.59
CA THR A 94 12.11 5.21 7.00
C THR A 94 11.71 3.74 7.24
N GLY A 95 10.48 3.49 7.70
CA GLY A 95 9.97 2.14 7.91
C GLY A 95 10.54 1.45 9.16
N ASN A 96 11.24 2.17 10.04
CA ASN A 96 11.78 1.65 11.29
C ASN A 96 10.66 1.55 12.35
N THR A 97 9.75 0.58 12.14
CA THR A 97 8.57 0.35 12.99
C THR A 97 8.94 -0.01 14.42
N GLN A 98 10.04 -0.75 14.63
CA GLN A 98 10.53 -1.11 15.95
C GLN A 98 10.93 0.11 16.77
N THR A 99 11.75 1.00 16.21
CA THR A 99 12.19 2.23 16.92
C THR A 99 11.01 3.17 17.16
N ALA A 100 10.11 3.29 16.19
CA ALA A 100 8.88 4.06 16.36
C ALA A 100 8.02 3.50 17.49
N GLN A 101 7.79 2.19 17.54
CA GLN A 101 7.01 1.52 18.58
C GLN A 101 7.64 1.71 19.97
N GLN A 102 8.96 1.53 20.09
CA GLN A 102 9.69 1.76 21.33
C GLN A 102 9.58 3.22 21.79
N THR A 103 9.73 4.18 20.86
CA THR A 103 9.62 5.60 21.16
C THR A 103 8.21 5.97 21.61
N ILE A 104 7.18 5.49 20.91
CA ILE A 104 5.76 5.71 21.26
C ILE A 104 5.45 5.11 22.64
N ALA A 105 5.99 3.93 22.96
CA ALA A 105 5.78 3.29 24.26
C ALA A 105 6.35 4.09 25.45
N GLN A 106 7.36 4.95 25.21
CA GLN A 106 7.95 5.81 26.23
C GLN A 106 7.17 7.12 26.47
N ILE A 107 6.18 7.45 25.62
CA ILE A 107 5.42 8.70 25.72
C ILE A 107 4.42 8.63 26.89
N GLU A 108 4.50 9.62 27.79
CA GLU A 108 3.57 9.73 28.93
C GLU A 108 2.20 10.28 28.49
N ARG A 109 1.21 9.38 28.38
CA ARG A 109 -0.14 9.70 27.84
C ARG A 109 -0.95 10.70 28.68
N THR A 110 -0.74 10.72 30.00
CA THR A 110 -1.52 11.55 30.95
C THR A 110 -1.20 13.04 30.82
N GLY A 111 0.01 13.39 30.38
CA GLY A 111 0.48 14.77 30.21
C GLY A 111 0.34 15.33 28.79
N LEU A 112 -0.18 14.55 27.83
CA LEU A 112 -0.29 15.00 26.45
C LEU A 112 -1.29 16.13 26.30
N THR A 113 -0.88 17.18 25.59
CA THR A 113 -1.82 18.19 25.10
C THR A 113 -2.83 17.54 24.14
N PRO A 114 -4.01 18.14 23.92
CA PRO A 114 -4.94 17.68 22.90
C PRO A 114 -4.29 17.49 21.53
N GLY A 115 -3.45 18.43 21.09
CA GLY A 115 -2.72 18.32 19.83
C GLY A 115 -1.76 17.14 19.76
N GLN A 116 -0.99 16.91 20.83
CA GLN A 116 -0.07 15.78 20.91
C GLN A 116 -0.81 14.44 20.93
N ARG A 117 -1.97 14.36 21.58
CA ARG A 117 -2.80 13.15 21.58
C ARG A 117 -3.28 12.79 20.18
N GLU A 118 -3.74 13.78 19.42
CA GLU A 118 -4.15 13.58 18.03
C GLU A 118 -2.98 13.17 17.13
N GLN A 119 -1.80 13.79 17.31
CA GLN A 119 -0.58 13.40 16.60
C GLN A 119 -0.16 11.96 16.93
N MET A 120 -0.25 11.56 18.20
CA MET A 120 0.06 10.21 18.65
C MET A 120 -0.89 9.18 18.01
N LEU A 121 -2.20 9.45 17.99
CA LEU A 121 -3.18 8.56 17.33
C LEU A 121 -2.86 8.36 15.85
N LEU A 122 -2.43 9.41 15.17
CA LEU A 122 -2.03 9.35 13.76
C LEU A 122 -0.77 8.50 13.57
N LEU A 123 0.24 8.66 14.43
CA LEU A 123 1.46 7.84 14.39
C LEU A 123 1.18 6.37 14.72
N GLU A 124 0.28 6.10 15.68
CA GLU A 124 -0.15 4.75 15.99
C GLU A 124 -0.91 4.10 14.82
N ALA A 125 -1.69 4.89 14.07
CA ALA A 125 -2.36 4.42 12.86
C ALA A 125 -1.35 4.12 11.73
N ASP A 126 -0.38 5.00 11.51
CA ASP A 126 0.67 4.81 10.51
C ASP A 126 1.52 3.56 10.84
N LEU A 127 1.90 3.38 12.11
CA LEU A 127 2.58 2.18 12.60
C LEU A 127 1.73 0.92 12.37
N ALA A 128 0.44 0.96 12.70
CA ALA A 128 -0.46 -0.17 12.50
C ALA A 128 -0.58 -0.55 11.01
N LEU A 129 -0.59 0.42 10.09
CA LEU A 129 -0.60 0.12 8.66
C LEU A 129 0.69 -0.54 8.18
N LEU A 130 1.85 -0.05 8.63
CA LEU A 130 3.15 -0.65 8.31
C LEU A 130 3.26 -2.08 8.86
N ASP A 131 2.62 -2.37 10.00
CA ASP A 131 2.53 -3.72 10.57
C ASP A 131 1.47 -4.61 9.89
N GLY A 132 0.75 -4.12 8.87
CA GLY A 132 -0.33 -4.85 8.21
C GLY A 132 -1.57 -5.06 9.10
N ARG A 133 -1.85 -4.14 10.03
CA ARG A 133 -3.00 -4.12 10.94
C ARG A 133 -3.99 -3.01 10.58
N PRO A 134 -4.67 -3.09 9.42
CA PRO A 134 -5.49 -1.99 8.92
C PRO A 134 -6.71 -1.67 9.80
N HIS A 135 -7.30 -2.67 10.46
CA HIS A 135 -8.42 -2.46 11.39
C HIS A 135 -8.02 -1.64 12.63
N ASP A 136 -6.84 -1.91 13.19
CA ASP A 136 -6.29 -1.11 14.29
C ASP A 136 -6.06 0.34 13.85
N ALA A 137 -5.51 0.53 12.65
CA ALA A 137 -5.31 1.86 12.09
C ALA A 137 -6.64 2.62 11.92
N ILE A 138 -7.68 1.96 11.38
CA ILE A 138 -9.03 2.53 11.27
C ILE A 138 -9.56 2.95 12.65
N ALA A 139 -9.44 2.10 13.66
CA ALA A 139 -9.91 2.40 15.01
C ALA A 139 -9.20 3.63 15.61
N ARG A 140 -7.88 3.76 15.43
CA ARG A 140 -7.11 4.94 15.88
C ARG A 140 -7.55 6.22 15.17
N LEU A 141 -7.73 6.18 13.85
CA LEU A 141 -8.14 7.33 13.03
C LEU A 141 -9.59 7.77 13.27
N GLN A 142 -10.46 6.83 13.66
CA GLN A 142 -11.85 7.11 14.05
C GLN A 142 -11.95 7.67 15.48
N ALA A 143 -11.00 7.34 16.36
CA ALA A 143 -10.93 7.88 17.71
C ALA A 143 -10.46 9.35 17.77
N MET A 144 -9.79 9.84 16.72
CA MET A 144 -9.36 11.24 16.59
C MET A 144 -10.55 12.21 16.61
N GLN A 145 -10.37 13.41 17.17
CA GLN A 145 -11.41 14.43 17.24
C GLN A 145 -11.34 15.43 16.07
N PRO A 146 -12.08 15.23 14.97
CA PRO A 146 -11.76 15.88 13.71
C PRO A 146 -12.05 17.38 13.71
N ARG A 147 -12.98 17.85 14.55
CA ARG A 147 -13.37 19.28 14.59
C ARG A 147 -12.23 20.18 15.03
N ALA A 148 -11.38 19.70 15.93
CA ALA A 148 -10.26 20.46 16.50
C ALA A 148 -8.95 20.35 15.70
N LEU A 149 -8.90 19.47 14.70
CA LEU A 149 -7.69 19.25 13.89
C LEU A 149 -7.45 20.42 12.92
N PRO A 150 -6.19 20.89 12.80
CA PRO A 150 -5.72 21.69 11.67
C PRO A 150 -6.06 21.01 10.33
N THR A 151 -6.24 21.80 9.27
CA THR A 151 -6.61 21.27 7.94
C THR A 151 -5.63 20.21 7.44
N ASP A 152 -4.32 20.41 7.63
CA ASP A 152 -3.30 19.46 7.19
C ASP A 152 -3.43 18.10 7.89
N LEU A 153 -3.72 18.10 9.20
CA LEU A 153 -3.96 16.86 9.95
C LEU A 153 -5.28 16.19 9.56
N LYS A 154 -6.31 16.96 9.16
CA LYS A 154 -7.55 16.39 8.61
C LYS A 154 -7.29 15.71 7.27
N ILE A 155 -6.46 16.32 6.42
CA ILE A 155 -6.04 15.77 5.13
C ILE A 155 -5.27 14.47 5.35
N GLN A 156 -4.24 14.48 6.22
CA GLN A 156 -3.44 13.30 6.53
C GLN A 156 -4.34 12.17 7.07
N ARG A 157 -5.21 12.48 8.05
CA ARG A 157 -6.15 11.50 8.63
C ARG A 157 -7.03 10.84 7.57
N LEU A 158 -7.66 11.61 6.68
CA LEU A 158 -8.59 11.05 5.67
C LEU A 158 -7.84 10.24 4.60
N GLY A 159 -6.63 10.66 4.20
CA GLY A 159 -5.78 9.90 3.29
C GLY A 159 -5.36 8.56 3.90
N THR A 160 -4.85 8.58 5.14
CA THR A 160 -4.49 7.35 5.88
C THR A 160 -5.72 6.45 6.11
N LEU A 161 -6.88 7.02 6.41
CA LEU A 161 -8.12 6.25 6.63
C LEU A 161 -8.59 5.56 5.36
N ALA A 162 -8.59 6.25 4.21
CA ALA A 162 -8.93 5.64 2.93
C ALA A 162 -8.00 4.47 2.57
N ALA A 163 -6.70 4.62 2.85
CA ALA A 163 -5.73 3.55 2.63
C ALA A 163 -5.94 2.35 3.57
N ALA A 164 -6.17 2.62 4.86
CA ALA A 164 -6.49 1.59 5.84
C ALA A 164 -7.76 0.82 5.47
N GLN A 165 -8.80 1.52 5.01
CA GLN A 165 -10.06 0.92 4.56
C GLN A 165 -9.88 0.06 3.29
N ARG A 166 -9.05 0.47 2.32
CA ARG A 166 -8.70 -0.39 1.18
C ARG A 166 -7.99 -1.67 1.63
N LEU A 167 -7.01 -1.55 2.53
CA LEU A 167 -6.30 -2.69 3.08
C LEU A 167 -7.22 -3.63 3.87
N ALA A 168 -8.20 -3.08 4.58
CA ALA A 168 -9.25 -3.79 5.30
C ALA A 168 -10.38 -4.34 4.40
N GLN A 169 -10.27 -4.25 3.07
CA GLN A 169 -11.29 -4.72 2.11
C GLN A 169 -12.65 -3.99 2.29
N GLN A 170 -12.61 -2.69 2.61
CA GLN A 170 -13.77 -1.81 2.76
C GLN A 170 -13.75 -0.68 1.69
N PRO A 171 -13.80 -1.01 0.39
CA PRO A 171 -13.64 -0.03 -0.70
C PRO A 171 -14.71 1.07 -0.71
N VAL A 172 -15.96 0.77 -0.33
CA VAL A 172 -17.02 1.80 -0.23
C VAL A 172 -16.71 2.81 0.87
N ALA A 173 -16.24 2.34 2.03
CA ALA A 173 -15.85 3.22 3.12
C ALA A 173 -14.62 4.07 2.75
N ALA A 174 -13.66 3.48 2.04
CA ALA A 174 -12.52 4.20 1.48
C ALA A 174 -12.95 5.28 0.49
N ALA A 175 -13.92 4.99 -0.39
CA ALA A 175 -14.48 5.95 -1.33
C ALA A 175 -15.15 7.14 -0.61
N ASP A 176 -15.91 6.89 0.47
CA ASP A 176 -16.48 7.96 1.29
C ASP A 176 -15.40 8.85 1.94
N SER A 177 -14.32 8.25 2.44
CA SER A 177 -13.16 8.98 2.97
C SER A 177 -12.49 9.86 1.90
N LEU A 178 -12.33 9.36 0.67
CA LEU A 178 -11.78 10.11 -0.46
C LEU A 178 -12.71 11.24 -0.94
N ILE A 179 -14.03 11.03 -0.91
CA ILE A 179 -15.03 12.08 -1.18
C ILE A 179 -14.96 13.19 -0.12
N ALA A 180 -14.74 12.83 1.15
CA ALA A 180 -14.54 13.81 2.21
C ALA A 180 -13.21 14.57 2.04
N LEU A 181 -12.14 13.86 1.67
CA LEU A 181 -10.82 14.42 1.42
C LEU A 181 -10.84 15.44 0.28
N ASP A 182 -11.55 15.15 -0.82
CA ASP A 182 -11.68 16.04 -1.99
C ASP A 182 -12.15 17.45 -1.64
N ARG A 183 -12.94 17.61 -0.56
CA ARG A 183 -13.46 18.90 -0.09
C ARG A 183 -12.44 19.73 0.68
N LEU A 184 -11.39 19.11 1.21
CA LEU A 184 -10.34 19.77 1.98
C LEU A 184 -9.13 20.15 1.13
N LEU A 185 -8.91 19.45 0.02
CA LEU A 185 -7.80 19.73 -0.88
C LEU A 185 -8.04 21.05 -1.63
N GLY A 186 -7.11 22.00 -1.47
CA GLY A 186 -7.14 23.30 -2.15
C GLY A 186 -6.50 23.31 -3.53
N ASP A 187 -5.57 22.37 -3.80
CA ASP A 187 -4.84 22.27 -5.06
C ASP A 187 -5.60 21.41 -6.10
N GLU A 188 -5.72 21.91 -7.33
CA GLU A 188 -6.44 21.21 -8.41
C GLU A 188 -5.76 19.88 -8.78
N SER A 189 -4.43 19.82 -8.75
CA SER A 189 -3.69 18.60 -9.10
C SER A 189 -3.88 17.52 -8.04
N ALA A 190 -3.80 17.89 -6.75
CA ALA A 190 -4.06 16.99 -5.62
C ALA A 190 -5.49 16.44 -5.65
N ARG A 191 -6.47 17.28 -6.00
CA ARG A 191 -7.87 16.85 -6.16
C ARG A 191 -8.05 15.89 -7.32
N LEU A 192 -7.43 16.17 -8.46
CA LEU A 192 -7.47 15.27 -9.61
C LEU A 192 -6.89 13.89 -9.25
N LEU A 193 -5.75 13.84 -8.57
CA LEU A 193 -5.15 12.59 -8.08
C LEU A 193 -6.06 11.87 -7.08
N ASN A 194 -6.68 12.60 -6.16
CA ASN A 194 -7.65 12.03 -5.21
C ASN A 194 -8.86 11.43 -5.94
N GLN A 195 -9.40 12.10 -6.96
CA GLN A 195 -10.52 11.59 -7.75
C GLN A 195 -10.15 10.37 -8.62
N VAL A 196 -8.92 10.30 -9.12
CA VAL A 196 -8.38 9.08 -9.75
C VAL A 196 -8.32 7.93 -8.74
N SER A 197 -7.86 8.19 -7.51
CA SER A 197 -7.85 7.19 -6.43
C SER A 197 -9.27 6.74 -6.05
N LEU A 198 -10.23 7.67 -6.01
CA LEU A 198 -11.63 7.37 -5.74
C LEU A 198 -12.25 6.48 -6.82
N LEU A 199 -12.08 6.87 -8.09
CA LEU A 199 -12.62 6.12 -9.22
C LEU A 199 -12.02 4.71 -9.28
N SER A 200 -10.71 4.58 -9.13
CA SER A 200 -10.03 3.27 -9.08
C SER A 200 -10.45 2.41 -7.89
N THR A 201 -10.67 3.00 -6.71
CA THR A 201 -11.15 2.28 -5.52
C THR A 201 -12.53 1.66 -5.77
N LEU A 202 -13.44 2.41 -6.41
CA LEU A 202 -14.77 1.90 -6.73
C LEU A 202 -14.75 0.93 -7.91
N SER A 203 -13.93 1.16 -8.94
CA SER A 203 -13.82 0.26 -10.09
C SER A 203 -13.27 -1.13 -9.75
N ALA A 204 -12.71 -1.32 -8.55
CA ALA A 204 -12.32 -2.63 -8.02
C ALA A 204 -13.51 -3.48 -7.52
N LEU A 205 -14.69 -2.87 -7.32
CA LEU A 205 -15.91 -3.60 -6.99
C LEU A 205 -16.46 -4.39 -8.19
N SER A 206 -17.23 -5.44 -7.91
CA SER A 206 -17.95 -6.18 -8.94
C SER A 206 -19.01 -5.32 -9.64
N ALA A 207 -19.41 -5.74 -10.85
CA ALA A 207 -20.46 -5.06 -11.60
C ALA A 207 -21.77 -4.96 -10.80
N ASP A 208 -22.15 -6.04 -10.11
CA ASP A 208 -23.36 -6.12 -9.28
C ASP A 208 -23.29 -5.19 -8.06
N GLU A 209 -22.14 -5.12 -7.37
CA GLU A 209 -21.94 -4.20 -6.25
C GLU A 209 -22.02 -2.74 -6.70
N LEU A 210 -21.41 -2.41 -7.84
CA LEU A 210 -21.49 -1.07 -8.41
C LEU A 210 -22.90 -0.71 -8.86
N GLU A 211 -23.63 -1.65 -9.46
CA GLU A 211 -25.03 -1.44 -9.84
C GLU A 211 -25.89 -1.23 -8.60
N HIS A 212 -25.71 -2.05 -7.58
CA HIS A 212 -26.40 -1.87 -6.31
C HIS A 212 -26.11 -0.49 -5.71
N LEU A 213 -24.85 -0.05 -5.70
CA LEU A 213 -24.44 1.24 -5.16
C LEU A 213 -24.96 2.43 -6.00
N ALA A 214 -24.98 2.31 -7.32
CA ALA A 214 -25.57 3.30 -8.22
C ALA A 214 -27.10 3.43 -8.08
N ARG A 215 -27.79 2.35 -7.68
CA ARG A 215 -29.24 2.37 -7.44
C ARG A 215 -29.62 2.83 -6.04
N THR A 216 -28.89 2.39 -5.02
CA THR A 216 -29.28 2.56 -3.60
C THR A 216 -28.46 3.61 -2.84
N GLY A 217 -27.29 3.98 -3.37
CA GLY A 217 -26.36 4.92 -2.75
C GLY A 217 -26.96 6.32 -2.56
N ARG A 218 -26.46 7.03 -1.55
CA ARG A 218 -26.93 8.38 -1.18
C ARG A 218 -25.82 9.42 -1.35
N GLY A 219 -26.18 10.60 -1.84
CA GLY A 219 -25.21 11.69 -2.03
C GLY A 219 -24.22 11.39 -3.17
N PRO A 220 -22.97 11.89 -3.09
CA PRO A 220 -22.01 11.78 -4.19
C PRO A 220 -21.61 10.34 -4.58
N ILE A 221 -21.65 9.39 -3.62
CA ILE A 221 -21.21 8.01 -3.86
C ILE A 221 -21.99 7.34 -5.00
N ARG A 222 -23.28 7.69 -5.15
CA ARG A 222 -24.13 7.19 -6.24
C ARG A 222 -23.55 7.54 -7.61
N GLY A 223 -23.26 8.82 -7.83
CA GLY A 223 -22.70 9.26 -9.11
C GLY A 223 -21.29 8.74 -9.34
N TRP A 224 -20.49 8.60 -8.27
CA TRP A 224 -19.17 7.97 -8.38
C TRP A 224 -19.25 6.48 -8.74
N ALA A 225 -20.26 5.75 -8.27
CA ALA A 225 -20.52 4.37 -8.68
C ALA A 225 -20.90 4.28 -10.17
N GLU A 226 -21.76 5.19 -10.65
CA GLU A 226 -22.11 5.29 -12.09
C GLU A 226 -20.86 5.55 -12.96
N LEU A 227 -19.98 6.45 -12.53
CA LEU A 227 -18.70 6.69 -13.22
C LEU A 227 -17.75 5.49 -13.15
N ALA A 228 -17.72 4.77 -12.02
CA ALA A 228 -16.89 3.58 -11.84
C ALA A 228 -17.34 2.41 -12.73
N GLN A 229 -18.65 2.24 -12.95
CA GLN A 229 -19.18 1.28 -13.92
C GLN A 229 -18.67 1.58 -15.33
N LEU A 230 -18.74 2.86 -15.74
CA LEU A 230 -18.20 3.27 -17.03
C LEU A 230 -16.69 3.01 -17.11
N ALA A 231 -15.96 3.34 -16.04
CA ALA A 231 -14.51 3.20 -15.95
C ALA A 231 -14.01 1.74 -16.02
N ARG A 232 -14.81 0.75 -15.61
CA ARG A 232 -14.49 -0.68 -15.83
C ARG A 232 -14.45 -1.06 -17.31
N THR A 233 -15.20 -0.33 -18.13
CA THR A 233 -15.20 -0.48 -19.61
C THR A 233 -14.32 0.54 -20.30
N ALA A 234 -13.42 1.21 -19.56
CA ALA A 234 -12.46 2.13 -20.14
C ALA A 234 -11.52 1.35 -21.06
N GLY A 235 -11.78 1.44 -22.36
CA GLY A 235 -10.82 1.00 -23.37
C GLY A 235 -9.56 1.86 -23.32
N ALA A 236 -8.56 1.46 -24.10
CA ALA A 236 -7.30 2.21 -24.16
C ALA A 236 -7.41 3.56 -24.89
N ASP A 237 -8.49 3.82 -25.63
CA ASP A 237 -8.69 5.09 -26.35
C ASP A 237 -9.16 6.20 -25.38
N PRO A 238 -8.29 7.18 -25.07
CA PRO A 238 -8.64 8.23 -24.11
C PRO A 238 -9.73 9.16 -24.65
N VAL A 239 -9.81 9.36 -25.97
CA VAL A 239 -10.75 10.29 -26.60
C VAL A 239 -12.16 9.71 -26.56
N GLU A 240 -12.31 8.45 -26.94
CA GLU A 240 -13.61 7.77 -26.87
C GLU A 240 -14.11 7.68 -25.42
N PHE A 241 -13.22 7.31 -24.49
CA PHE A 241 -13.57 7.25 -23.07
C PHE A 241 -13.98 8.62 -22.53
N GLU A 242 -13.25 9.69 -22.87
CA GLU A 242 -13.57 11.04 -22.43
C GLU A 242 -14.94 11.51 -22.97
N GLN A 243 -15.29 11.17 -24.21
CA GLN A 243 -16.62 11.48 -24.76
C GLN A 243 -17.73 10.75 -24.01
N ARG A 244 -17.58 9.43 -23.79
CA ARG A 244 -18.54 8.61 -23.02
C ARG A 244 -18.66 9.08 -21.57
N PHE A 245 -17.54 9.50 -20.97
CA PHE A 245 -17.47 10.03 -19.61
C PHE A 245 -18.24 11.35 -19.50
N ARG A 246 -17.98 12.31 -20.40
CA ARG A 246 -18.67 13.61 -20.40
C ARG A 246 -20.19 13.50 -20.63
N ALA A 247 -20.65 12.45 -21.31
CA ALA A 247 -22.07 12.19 -21.52
C ALA A 247 -22.80 11.72 -20.24
N GLN A 248 -22.08 11.28 -19.20
CA GLN A 248 -22.69 10.85 -17.94
C GLN A 248 -23.14 12.04 -17.10
N SER A 249 -24.37 12.00 -16.58
CA SER A 249 -24.87 13.06 -15.68
C SER A 249 -23.99 13.23 -14.43
N ALA A 250 -23.41 12.13 -13.94
CA ALA A 250 -22.50 12.09 -12.81
C ALA A 250 -21.14 12.78 -13.09
N ALA A 251 -20.76 13.03 -14.35
CA ALA A 251 -19.50 13.69 -14.70
C ALA A 251 -19.35 15.09 -14.08
N ARG A 252 -20.47 15.72 -13.68
CA ARG A 252 -20.49 16.99 -12.94
C ARG A 252 -19.81 16.92 -11.56
N LEU A 253 -19.60 15.71 -11.01
CA LEU A 253 -18.85 15.50 -9.76
C LEU A 253 -17.33 15.56 -9.98
N ALA A 254 -16.88 15.32 -11.21
CA ALA A 254 -15.48 15.18 -11.55
C ALA A 254 -14.82 16.53 -11.87
N ARG A 255 -13.52 16.60 -11.57
CA ARG A 255 -12.62 17.66 -11.99
C ARG A 255 -12.40 17.58 -13.51
N PRO A 256 -12.22 18.73 -14.19
CA PRO A 256 -11.74 18.73 -15.57
C PRO A 256 -10.47 17.87 -15.69
N GLY A 257 -10.43 17.01 -16.70
CA GLY A 257 -9.29 16.12 -16.94
C GLY A 257 -9.33 14.76 -16.22
N LEU A 258 -10.31 14.47 -15.36
CA LEU A 258 -10.37 13.17 -14.66
C LEU A 258 -10.39 11.97 -15.60
N ALA A 259 -11.21 12.01 -16.65
CA ALA A 259 -11.31 10.90 -17.60
C ALA A 259 -9.94 10.59 -18.24
N ARG A 260 -9.23 11.64 -18.67
CA ARG A 260 -7.90 11.54 -19.25
C ARG A 260 -6.88 11.04 -18.22
N ALA A 261 -6.85 11.62 -17.03
CA ALA A 261 -5.94 11.22 -15.95
C ALA A 261 -6.15 9.75 -15.53
N TYR A 262 -7.40 9.27 -15.54
CA TYR A 262 -7.73 7.88 -15.28
C TYR A 262 -7.22 6.94 -16.39
N VAL A 263 -7.40 7.28 -17.67
CA VAL A 263 -6.86 6.46 -18.78
C VAL A 263 -5.34 6.51 -18.82
N GLU A 264 -4.72 7.66 -18.54
CA GLU A 264 -3.27 7.79 -18.37
C GLU A 264 -2.79 6.91 -17.20
N MET A 265 -3.55 6.84 -16.08
CA MET A 265 -3.30 5.89 -14.97
C MET A 265 -3.21 4.45 -15.47
N LEU A 266 -4.16 4.02 -16.30
CA LEU A 266 -4.19 2.68 -16.88
C LEU A 266 -3.12 2.45 -17.97
N SER A 267 -2.57 3.52 -18.55
CA SER A 267 -1.64 3.46 -19.69
C SER A 267 -0.19 3.75 -19.33
N GLY A 268 0.13 3.97 -18.04
CA GLY A 268 1.48 4.30 -17.58
C GLY A 268 1.70 5.78 -17.34
N GLY A 269 1.11 6.70 -18.12
CA GLY A 269 1.20 8.14 -17.86
C GLY A 269 2.60 8.73 -18.09
N TYR A 270 3.28 8.19 -19.10
CA TYR A 270 4.56 8.70 -19.58
C TYR A 270 4.40 10.06 -20.26
N ALA A 271 5.46 10.87 -20.23
CA ALA A 271 5.52 12.11 -20.99
C ALA A 271 5.96 11.84 -22.44
N ALA A 272 5.54 12.70 -23.37
CA ALA A 272 5.99 12.63 -24.75
C ALA A 272 7.52 12.74 -24.83
N GLY A 273 8.17 11.74 -25.43
CA GLY A 273 9.63 11.69 -25.58
C GLY A 273 10.38 10.99 -24.44
N ASP A 274 9.68 10.46 -23.43
CA ASP A 274 10.30 9.66 -22.38
C ASP A 274 11.11 8.48 -22.95
N ARG A 275 12.21 8.15 -22.28
CA ARG A 275 13.08 7.02 -22.61
C ARG A 275 13.23 6.14 -21.37
N VAL A 276 12.84 4.89 -21.50
CA VAL A 276 12.90 3.92 -20.40
C VAL A 276 13.96 2.88 -20.74
N ALA A 277 15.02 2.83 -19.94
CA ALA A 277 15.98 1.74 -20.00
C ALA A 277 15.49 0.56 -19.17
N VAL A 278 15.51 -0.63 -19.76
CA VAL A 278 15.03 -1.87 -19.15
C VAL A 278 16.21 -2.84 -19.00
N LEU A 279 16.74 -2.95 -17.79
CA LEU A 279 17.88 -3.81 -17.46
C LEU A 279 17.36 -5.19 -17.06
N LEU A 280 17.45 -6.15 -17.99
CA LEU A 280 16.99 -7.52 -17.77
C LEU A 280 18.06 -8.52 -18.23
N PRO A 281 18.32 -9.61 -17.50
CA PRO A 281 19.30 -10.60 -17.91
C PRO A 281 18.78 -11.38 -19.13
N SER A 282 19.52 -11.36 -20.23
CA SER A 282 19.21 -12.12 -21.44
C SER A 282 19.62 -13.60 -21.36
N SER A 283 20.45 -13.96 -20.37
CA SER A 283 21.07 -15.28 -20.23
C SER A 283 21.10 -15.78 -18.79
N GLY A 284 21.53 -17.04 -18.61
CA GLY A 284 21.61 -17.69 -17.29
C GLY A 284 20.25 -18.08 -16.71
N ARG A 285 20.24 -18.40 -15.41
CA ARG A 285 19.05 -18.96 -14.72
C ARG A 285 17.83 -18.03 -14.68
N PHE A 286 18.03 -16.73 -14.89
CA PHE A 286 16.97 -15.73 -14.84
C PHE A 286 16.42 -15.36 -16.23
N ALA A 287 16.97 -15.91 -17.33
CA ALA A 287 16.56 -15.53 -18.68
C ALA A 287 15.07 -15.77 -18.96
N GLY A 288 14.52 -16.92 -18.54
CA GLY A 288 13.09 -17.21 -18.69
C GLY A 288 12.20 -16.24 -17.93
N ALA A 289 12.55 -15.97 -16.66
CA ALA A 289 11.85 -14.98 -15.83
C ALA A 289 11.92 -13.57 -16.43
N ALA A 290 13.10 -13.16 -16.88
CA ALA A 290 13.32 -11.87 -17.53
C ALA A 290 12.53 -11.72 -18.83
N ASN A 291 12.43 -12.79 -19.63
CA ASN A 291 11.63 -12.78 -20.85
C ASN A 291 10.14 -12.58 -20.54
N ALA A 292 9.59 -13.28 -19.54
CA ALA A 292 8.19 -13.11 -19.14
C ALA A 292 7.89 -11.67 -18.68
N ILE A 293 8.79 -11.04 -17.91
CA ILE A 293 8.69 -9.63 -17.51
C ILE A 293 8.75 -8.72 -18.74
N LYS A 294 9.71 -8.94 -19.63
CA LYS A 294 9.87 -8.18 -20.87
C LYS A 294 8.59 -8.21 -21.70
N GLU A 295 7.99 -9.38 -21.91
CA GLU A 295 6.75 -9.54 -22.66
C GLU A 295 5.60 -8.78 -22.00
N GLY A 296 5.51 -8.76 -20.67
CA GLY A 296 4.55 -7.96 -19.92
C GLY A 296 4.72 -6.45 -20.12
N ILE A 297 5.97 -5.95 -20.06
CA ILE A 297 6.30 -4.54 -20.33
C ILE A 297 5.90 -4.17 -21.76
N GLU A 298 6.25 -5.00 -22.74
CA GLU A 298 5.92 -4.75 -24.13
C GLU A 298 4.40 -4.83 -24.39
N ALA A 299 3.69 -5.75 -23.75
CA ALA A 299 2.23 -5.84 -23.84
C ALA A 299 1.57 -4.56 -23.31
N ALA A 300 2.00 -4.06 -22.14
CA ALA A 300 1.50 -2.81 -21.58
C ALA A 300 1.82 -1.60 -22.48
N SER A 301 3.04 -1.53 -23.03
CA SER A 301 3.44 -0.50 -23.99
C SER A 301 2.62 -0.55 -25.30
N ARG A 302 2.30 -1.74 -25.82
CA ARG A 302 1.42 -1.91 -26.99
C ARG A 302 -0.03 -1.55 -26.67
N ALA A 303 -0.47 -1.69 -25.43
CA ALA A 303 -1.83 -1.35 -25.01
C ALA A 303 -2.03 0.16 -24.76
N ASP A 304 -0.97 0.91 -24.46
CA ASP A 304 -1.04 2.37 -24.27
C ASP A 304 -1.47 3.08 -25.58
N ARG A 305 -2.67 3.65 -25.67
CA ARG A 305 -3.10 4.41 -26.86
C ARG A 305 -3.15 5.92 -26.63
N THR A 306 -2.48 6.42 -25.59
CA THR A 306 -2.40 7.87 -25.29
C THR A 306 -1.61 8.67 -26.32
N GLY A 307 -0.80 7.98 -27.14
CA GLY A 307 0.17 8.62 -28.04
C GLY A 307 1.45 9.09 -27.34
N GLN A 308 1.60 8.82 -26.04
CA GLN A 308 2.76 9.22 -25.23
C GLN A 308 3.66 8.02 -24.86
N ARG A 309 3.65 6.96 -25.68
CA ARG A 309 4.47 5.77 -25.44
C ARG A 309 5.94 6.16 -25.32
N PRO A 310 6.64 5.73 -24.26
CA PRO A 310 8.06 5.97 -24.14
C PRO A 310 8.83 5.10 -25.15
N ARG A 311 10.05 5.51 -25.48
CA ARG A 311 11.01 4.64 -26.16
C ARG A 311 11.59 3.66 -25.14
N LEU A 312 11.35 2.37 -25.35
CA LEU A 312 11.93 1.29 -24.54
C LEU A 312 13.30 0.89 -25.11
N GLU A 313 14.31 0.81 -24.25
CA GLU A 313 15.65 0.29 -24.57
C GLU A 313 15.98 -0.87 -23.64
N PHE A 314 16.02 -2.09 -24.19
CA PHE A 314 16.34 -3.28 -23.43
C PHE A 314 17.85 -3.51 -23.40
N ILE A 315 18.42 -3.55 -22.20
CA ILE A 315 19.85 -3.69 -21.95
C ILE A 315 20.10 -4.98 -21.19
N ASP A 316 21.00 -5.82 -21.71
CA ASP A 316 21.37 -7.07 -21.05
C ASP A 316 22.12 -6.82 -19.74
N SER A 317 21.52 -7.25 -18.63
CA SER A 317 22.10 -7.16 -17.28
C SER A 317 22.46 -8.53 -16.70
N SER A 318 22.79 -9.51 -17.56
CA SER A 318 23.26 -10.84 -17.15
C SER A 318 24.51 -10.76 -16.28
N ASP A 319 25.42 -9.83 -16.57
CA ASP A 319 26.60 -9.55 -15.77
C ASP A 319 26.30 -8.53 -14.66
N ALA A 320 26.11 -9.05 -13.44
CA ALA A 320 25.83 -8.23 -12.26
C ALA A 320 26.93 -7.20 -11.94
N ALA A 321 28.19 -7.49 -12.26
CA ALA A 321 29.30 -6.58 -11.97
C ALA A 321 29.22 -5.29 -12.80
N ARG A 322 28.53 -5.33 -13.95
CA ARG A 322 28.38 -4.19 -14.86
C ARG A 322 27.15 -3.34 -14.59
N VAL A 323 26.24 -3.72 -13.69
CA VAL A 323 24.93 -3.04 -13.56
C VAL A 323 25.04 -1.53 -13.32
N ARG A 324 26.04 -1.07 -12.55
CA ARG A 324 26.29 0.36 -12.31
C ARG A 324 26.78 1.09 -13.55
N ALA A 325 27.63 0.44 -14.36
CA ALA A 325 28.10 0.97 -15.62
C ALA A 325 26.92 1.05 -16.62
N LEU A 326 26.13 -0.02 -16.74
CA LEU A 326 24.94 -0.07 -17.58
C LEU A 326 23.91 1.00 -17.20
N TYR A 327 23.70 1.21 -15.89
CA TYR A 327 22.86 2.32 -15.41
C TYR A 327 23.40 3.67 -15.88
N SER A 328 24.69 3.93 -15.71
CA SER A 328 25.33 5.21 -16.08
C SER A 328 25.30 5.45 -17.60
N GLU A 329 25.50 4.39 -18.39
CA GLU A 329 25.37 4.40 -19.85
C GLU A 329 23.94 4.73 -20.26
N ALA A 330 22.92 4.13 -19.62
CA ALA A 330 21.52 4.44 -19.88
C ALA A 330 21.16 5.90 -19.60
N ILE A 331 21.63 6.47 -18.49
CA ILE A 331 21.43 7.89 -18.19
C ILE A 331 22.10 8.78 -19.24
N SER A 332 23.33 8.43 -19.65
CA SER A 332 24.06 9.15 -20.70
C SER A 332 23.35 9.05 -22.07
N GLY A 333 22.65 7.94 -22.32
CA GLY A 333 21.75 7.75 -23.47
C GLY A 333 20.42 8.51 -23.39
N GLY A 334 20.19 9.23 -22.29
CA GLY A 334 19.01 10.06 -22.06
C GLY A 334 17.82 9.31 -21.46
N ALA A 335 18.03 8.16 -20.82
CA ALA A 335 16.98 7.48 -20.07
C ALA A 335 16.43 8.41 -18.98
N THR A 336 15.12 8.66 -19.00
CA THR A 336 14.42 9.45 -17.98
C THR A 336 13.95 8.57 -16.83
N GLN A 337 13.91 7.25 -17.03
CA GLN A 337 13.48 6.24 -16.06
C GLN A 337 14.20 4.91 -16.32
N VAL A 338 14.33 4.08 -15.28
CA VAL A 338 14.95 2.76 -15.37
C VAL A 338 14.03 1.70 -14.75
N ILE A 339 13.85 0.57 -15.44
CA ILE A 339 13.19 -0.63 -14.92
C ILE A 339 14.23 -1.76 -14.88
N GLY A 340 14.34 -2.45 -13.75
CA GLY A 340 15.41 -3.40 -13.45
C GLY A 340 16.50 -2.81 -12.55
N PRO A 341 17.48 -3.63 -12.12
CA PRO A 341 17.74 -5.01 -12.53
C PRO A 341 16.84 -6.04 -11.83
N LEU A 342 16.92 -7.30 -12.27
CA LEU A 342 16.19 -8.44 -11.68
C LEU A 342 17.00 -9.25 -10.66
N GLN A 343 18.33 -9.35 -10.83
CA GLN A 343 19.16 -10.17 -9.96
C GLN A 343 19.40 -9.47 -8.61
N LYS A 344 19.27 -10.20 -7.49
CA LYS A 344 19.42 -9.65 -6.14
C LYS A 344 20.77 -8.95 -5.94
N VAL A 345 21.86 -9.57 -6.41
CA VAL A 345 23.23 -9.00 -6.37
C VAL A 345 23.35 -7.68 -7.13
N SER A 346 22.62 -7.52 -8.24
CA SER A 346 22.60 -6.29 -9.02
C SER A 346 21.79 -5.19 -8.34
N VAL A 347 20.71 -5.56 -7.65
CA VAL A 347 19.90 -4.64 -6.82
C VAL A 347 20.73 -4.13 -5.64
N ASP A 348 21.42 -5.02 -4.93
CA ASP A 348 22.31 -4.65 -3.84
C ASP A 348 23.44 -3.72 -4.33
N ALA A 349 24.04 -3.99 -5.49
CA ALA A 349 25.04 -3.10 -6.09
C ALA A 349 24.49 -1.68 -6.40
N LEU A 350 23.22 -1.56 -6.79
CA LEU A 350 22.54 -0.26 -6.95
C LEU A 350 22.17 0.41 -5.62
N ALA A 351 21.94 -0.35 -4.56
CA ALA A 351 21.66 0.18 -3.23
C ALA A 351 22.93 0.67 -2.52
N ASP A 352 24.05 -0.03 -2.66
CA ASP A 352 25.30 0.21 -1.90
C ASP A 352 26.17 1.38 -2.40
N GLY A 353 25.65 2.24 -3.27
CA GLY A 353 26.41 3.32 -3.89
C GLY A 353 25.63 4.62 -3.97
N PRO A 354 26.04 5.57 -4.83
CA PRO A 354 25.49 6.92 -4.80
C PRO A 354 24.03 6.97 -5.24
N ALA A 355 23.39 8.09 -4.91
CA ALA A 355 22.04 8.44 -5.32
C ALA A 355 21.82 8.26 -6.83
N LEU A 356 20.65 7.76 -7.21
CA LEU A 356 20.30 7.53 -8.61
C LEU A 356 19.73 8.81 -9.21
N ALA A 357 20.25 9.20 -10.38
CA ALA A 357 19.82 10.42 -11.08
C ALA A 357 18.34 10.42 -11.47
N VAL A 358 17.77 9.26 -11.81
CA VAL A 358 16.38 9.11 -12.26
C VAL A 358 15.66 7.99 -11.48
N PRO A 359 14.31 8.01 -11.40
CA PRO A 359 13.53 6.93 -10.82
C PRO A 359 13.91 5.57 -11.42
N THR A 360 14.29 4.64 -10.55
CA THR A 360 14.78 3.30 -10.89
C THR A 360 13.97 2.26 -10.14
N LEU A 361 13.21 1.44 -10.87
CA LEU A 361 12.41 0.35 -10.32
C LEU A 361 13.19 -0.97 -10.44
N ALA A 362 13.93 -1.34 -9.41
CA ALA A 362 14.49 -2.68 -9.30
C ALA A 362 13.37 -3.72 -9.27
N LEU A 363 13.54 -4.83 -9.98
CA LEU A 363 12.57 -5.93 -10.07
C LEU A 363 12.90 -7.05 -9.07
N ASN A 364 13.56 -6.66 -7.98
CA ASN A 364 13.82 -7.46 -6.80
C ASN A 364 13.96 -6.51 -5.60
N GLN A 365 14.21 -7.07 -4.42
CA GLN A 365 14.50 -6.30 -3.22
C GLN A 365 15.91 -6.56 -2.71
N THR A 366 16.45 -5.58 -2.02
CA THR A 366 17.75 -5.62 -1.35
C THR A 366 17.80 -6.72 -0.28
N THR A 367 19.01 -7.18 0.05
CA THR A 367 19.25 -8.11 1.18
C THR A 367 19.28 -7.40 2.53
N SER A 368 19.51 -6.09 2.56
CA SER A 368 19.55 -5.30 3.78
C SER A 368 18.32 -4.40 3.93
N ASP A 369 17.92 -4.13 5.17
CA ASP A 369 16.88 -3.15 5.48
C ASP A 369 17.42 -1.73 5.63
N ARG A 370 18.59 -1.44 5.04
CA ARG A 370 19.14 -0.08 5.01
C ARG A 370 18.30 0.79 4.08
N GLN A 371 18.20 2.08 4.42
CA GLN A 371 17.54 3.06 3.55
C GLN A 371 18.22 3.06 2.18
N PRO A 372 17.50 2.77 1.09
CA PRO A 372 18.08 2.80 -0.23
C PRO A 372 18.38 4.24 -0.68
N PRO A 373 19.32 4.41 -1.64
CA PRO A 373 19.60 5.71 -2.22
C PRO A 373 18.34 6.34 -2.84
N LYS A 374 18.31 7.67 -2.87
CA LYS A 374 17.24 8.43 -3.53
C LYS A 374 17.00 7.89 -4.95
N ASN A 375 15.73 7.80 -5.32
CA ASN A 375 15.21 7.30 -6.59
C ASN A 375 15.37 5.78 -6.84
N LEU A 376 15.84 5.00 -5.86
CA LEU A 376 15.76 3.53 -5.94
C LEU A 376 14.45 3.03 -5.33
N PHE A 377 13.66 2.33 -6.15
CA PHE A 377 12.42 1.66 -5.77
C PHE A 377 12.57 0.16 -6.06
N GLN A 378 11.82 -0.67 -5.33
CA GLN A 378 12.03 -2.11 -5.31
C GLN A 378 10.71 -2.85 -5.44
N PHE A 379 10.54 -3.64 -6.49
CA PHE A 379 9.33 -4.42 -6.74
C PHE A 379 9.69 -5.89 -6.78
N ALA A 380 9.15 -6.70 -5.88
CA ALA A 380 9.43 -8.13 -5.82
C ALA A 380 8.15 -8.94 -5.58
N LEU A 381 8.08 -10.11 -6.21
CA LEU A 381 7.09 -11.13 -5.93
C LEU A 381 7.65 -12.08 -4.86
N SER A 382 7.80 -11.56 -3.63
CA SER A 382 8.36 -12.32 -2.50
C SER A 382 7.33 -13.30 -1.93
N PRO A 383 7.66 -14.60 -1.84
CA PRO A 383 6.83 -15.60 -1.14
C PRO A 383 6.56 -15.27 0.34
N GLU A 384 7.51 -14.62 1.00
CA GLU A 384 7.39 -14.18 2.39
C GLU A 384 6.28 -13.14 2.54
N ASN A 385 6.17 -12.20 1.59
CA ASN A 385 5.07 -11.23 1.56
C ASN A 385 3.72 -11.90 1.32
N GLU A 386 3.66 -12.96 0.50
CA GLU A 386 2.42 -13.73 0.30
C GLU A 386 2.01 -14.48 1.58
N ALA A 387 2.98 -15.05 2.30
CA ALA A 387 2.72 -15.70 3.58
C ALA A 387 2.20 -14.71 4.64
N ALA A 388 2.75 -13.48 4.68
CA ALA A 388 2.23 -12.42 5.54
C ALA A 388 0.82 -11.95 5.12
N ASP A 389 0.55 -11.80 3.82
CA ASP A 389 -0.79 -11.44 3.35
C ASP A 389 -1.79 -12.57 3.64
N ALA A 390 -1.41 -13.85 3.50
CA ALA A 390 -2.25 -14.99 3.88
C ALA A 390 -2.62 -14.94 5.36
N ALA A 391 -1.70 -14.61 6.27
CA ALA A 391 -2.01 -14.39 7.69
C ALA A 391 -3.01 -13.23 7.88
N THR A 392 -2.87 -12.17 7.10
CA THR A 392 -3.76 -11.00 7.14
C THR A 392 -5.17 -11.35 6.65
N LYS A 393 -5.29 -12.12 5.56
CA LYS A 393 -6.59 -12.62 5.06
C LYS A 393 -7.23 -13.59 6.04
N ALA A 394 -6.45 -14.49 6.64
CA ALA A 394 -6.94 -15.42 7.65
C ALA A 394 -7.48 -14.70 8.89
N ALA A 395 -6.79 -13.65 9.36
CA ALA A 395 -7.23 -12.90 10.54
C ALA A 395 -8.51 -12.11 10.24
N ALA A 396 -8.71 -11.69 8.99
CA ALA A 396 -9.94 -11.05 8.53
C ALA A 396 -11.15 -12.01 8.44
N MET A 397 -10.93 -13.33 8.57
CA MET A 397 -11.98 -14.33 8.77
C MET A 397 -12.33 -14.53 10.27
N ASP A 398 -11.83 -13.66 11.14
CA ASP A 398 -11.98 -13.69 12.61
C ASP A 398 -11.39 -14.93 13.33
N LEU A 399 -10.53 -15.69 12.65
CA LEU A 399 -9.83 -16.85 13.21
C LEU A 399 -8.66 -16.38 14.11
N LYS A 400 -8.36 -17.13 15.18
CA LYS A 400 -7.33 -16.78 16.18
C LYS A 400 -6.27 -17.86 16.37
N HIS A 401 -6.56 -19.12 16.06
CA HIS A 401 -5.69 -20.26 16.34
C HIS A 401 -5.25 -20.95 15.05
N ALA A 402 -3.96 -20.83 14.72
CA ALA A 402 -3.39 -21.35 13.49
C ALA A 402 -2.35 -22.45 13.74
N ALA A 403 -2.44 -23.54 12.99
CA ALA A 403 -1.32 -24.45 12.79
C ALA A 403 -0.58 -24.09 11.50
N ILE A 404 0.72 -24.36 11.44
CA ILE A 404 1.54 -24.13 10.25
C ILE A 404 2.12 -25.46 9.81
N LEU A 405 1.80 -25.90 8.59
CA LEU A 405 2.33 -27.12 7.98
C LEU A 405 3.23 -26.74 6.82
N TYR A 406 4.52 -27.06 6.90
CA TYR A 406 5.52 -26.60 5.93
C TYR A 406 6.60 -27.64 5.64
N PRO A 407 7.17 -27.64 4.42
CA PRO A 407 8.19 -28.61 4.05
C PRO A 407 9.51 -28.28 4.71
N GLU A 408 10.30 -29.31 4.95
CA GLU A 408 11.68 -29.14 5.36
C GLU A 408 12.50 -28.38 4.30
N GLY A 409 13.29 -27.43 4.78
CA GLY A 409 14.24 -26.67 3.97
C GLY A 409 14.01 -25.15 3.99
N PRO A 410 14.97 -24.38 3.43
CA PRO A 410 15.01 -22.93 3.62
C PRO A 410 13.78 -22.19 3.08
N TRP A 411 13.13 -22.70 2.03
CA TRP A 411 11.92 -22.08 1.49
C TRP A 411 10.75 -22.22 2.47
N GLY A 412 10.43 -23.44 2.92
CA GLY A 412 9.34 -23.70 3.86
C GLY A 412 9.50 -22.93 5.16
N GLU A 413 10.71 -22.89 5.71
CA GLU A 413 11.04 -22.16 6.94
C GLU A 413 10.80 -20.65 6.84
N ARG A 414 11.17 -20.03 5.71
CA ARG A 414 10.96 -18.58 5.51
C ARG A 414 9.48 -18.23 5.41
N LEU A 415 8.68 -19.02 4.69
CA LEU A 415 7.23 -18.78 4.59
C LEU A 415 6.54 -19.01 5.93
N ALA A 416 6.88 -20.09 6.64
CA ALA A 416 6.36 -20.36 7.98
C ALA A 416 6.70 -19.24 8.96
N HIS A 417 7.94 -18.72 8.90
CA HIS A 417 8.37 -17.58 9.70
C HIS A 417 7.56 -16.31 9.39
N ALA A 418 7.43 -15.95 8.11
CA ALA A 418 6.71 -14.76 7.69
C ALA A 418 5.22 -14.80 8.10
N PHE A 419 4.55 -15.95 7.90
CA PHE A 419 3.17 -16.14 8.35
C PHE A 419 3.07 -16.04 9.87
N ARG A 420 3.88 -16.77 10.62
CA ARG A 420 3.84 -16.79 12.09
C ARG A 420 4.00 -15.40 12.68
N ASP A 421 4.97 -14.65 12.18
CA ASP A 421 5.29 -13.33 12.69
C ASP A 421 4.15 -12.35 12.42
N GLN A 422 3.56 -12.40 11.22
CA GLN A 422 2.39 -11.58 10.89
C GLN A 422 1.15 -12.01 11.69
N TRP A 423 0.91 -13.31 11.84
CA TRP A 423 -0.18 -13.86 12.64
C TRP A 423 -0.12 -13.39 14.09
N ARG A 424 1.06 -13.44 14.71
CA ARG A 424 1.28 -12.93 16.07
C ARG A 424 1.07 -11.43 16.19
N ARG A 425 1.53 -10.65 15.20
CA ARG A 425 1.27 -9.19 15.16
C ARG A 425 -0.22 -8.89 15.13
N LEU A 426 -1.00 -9.69 14.41
CA LEU A 426 -2.46 -9.60 14.32
C LEU A 426 -3.19 -10.11 15.58
N GLY A 427 -2.47 -10.53 16.62
CA GLY A 427 -3.03 -11.07 17.87
C GLY A 427 -3.39 -12.56 17.81
N GLY A 428 -3.04 -13.24 16.72
CA GLY A 428 -3.25 -14.68 16.55
C GLY A 428 -2.23 -15.51 17.34
N THR A 429 -2.65 -16.71 17.73
CA THR A 429 -1.81 -17.72 18.38
C THR A 429 -1.48 -18.84 17.41
N VAL A 430 -0.22 -19.27 17.41
CA VAL A 430 0.20 -20.46 16.66
C VAL A 430 0.12 -21.68 17.57
N THR A 431 -0.76 -22.62 17.24
CA THR A 431 -1.02 -23.85 18.01
C THR A 431 0.04 -24.91 17.76
N ALA A 432 0.55 -25.01 16.51
CA ALA A 432 1.65 -25.89 16.15
C ALA A 432 2.42 -25.41 14.91
N GLN A 433 3.65 -25.88 14.79
CA GLN A 433 4.51 -25.73 13.60
C GLN A 433 5.03 -27.12 13.23
N ILE A 434 4.49 -27.68 12.16
CA ILE A 434 4.68 -29.07 11.77
C ILE A 434 5.50 -29.08 10.49
N ARG A 435 6.62 -29.81 10.54
CA ARG A 435 7.51 -30.01 9.40
C ARG A 435 7.17 -31.31 8.71
N TYR A 436 7.25 -31.32 7.38
CA TYR A 436 7.09 -32.53 6.59
C TYR A 436 8.21 -32.69 5.56
N ASP A 437 8.61 -33.93 5.29
CA ASP A 437 9.56 -34.25 4.22
C ASP A 437 8.88 -34.10 2.86
N PRO A 438 9.28 -33.13 2.00
CA PRO A 438 8.65 -32.92 0.70
C PRO A 438 8.89 -34.07 -0.28
N THR A 439 9.82 -34.99 -0.01
CA THR A 439 10.17 -36.12 -0.89
C THR A 439 9.39 -37.39 -0.55
N ALA A 440 8.77 -37.45 0.63
CA ALA A 440 7.99 -38.60 1.05
C ALA A 440 6.70 -38.76 0.23
N SER A 441 6.35 -40.01 -0.09
CA SER A 441 5.12 -40.34 -0.83
C SER A 441 3.85 -40.14 0.01
N THR A 442 3.96 -40.23 1.33
CA THR A 442 2.86 -40.03 2.29
C THR A 442 3.35 -39.25 3.50
N HIS A 443 2.43 -38.56 4.19
CA HIS A 443 2.76 -37.70 5.34
C HIS A 443 1.91 -38.01 6.58
N PRO A 444 1.70 -39.29 6.95
CA PRO A 444 0.74 -39.65 8.00
C PRO A 444 1.09 -39.04 9.36
N ASN A 445 2.38 -38.92 9.68
CA ASN A 445 2.83 -38.34 10.95
C ASN A 445 2.52 -36.84 11.03
N ALA A 446 2.77 -36.09 9.96
CA ALA A 446 2.49 -34.65 9.94
C ALA A 446 0.98 -34.38 10.02
N ILE A 447 0.16 -35.21 9.37
CA ILE A 447 -1.30 -35.11 9.46
C ILE A 447 -1.79 -35.52 10.86
N ALA A 448 -1.27 -36.60 11.45
CA ALA A 448 -1.64 -37.01 12.81
C ALA A 448 -1.27 -35.93 13.84
N GLU A 449 -0.06 -35.38 13.76
CA GLU A 449 0.39 -34.28 14.63
C GLU A 449 -0.52 -33.05 14.48
N LEU A 450 -0.94 -32.73 13.25
CA LEU A 450 -1.87 -31.64 12.98
C LEU A 450 -3.23 -31.85 13.66
N LEU A 451 -3.74 -33.08 13.66
CA LEU A 451 -5.02 -33.40 14.29
C LEU A 451 -4.99 -33.39 15.81
N ASP A 452 -3.83 -33.68 16.41
CA ASP A 452 -3.65 -33.61 17.86
C ASP A 452 -3.60 -32.16 18.37
N THR A 453 -3.57 -31.17 17.48
CA THR A 453 -3.59 -29.75 17.84
C THR A 453 -4.99 -29.29 18.26
N ALA A 454 -5.25 -29.29 19.56
CA ALA A 454 -6.48 -28.77 20.11
C ALA A 454 -6.71 -27.31 19.70
N ASN A 455 -7.97 -26.98 19.37
CA ASN A 455 -8.44 -25.63 19.03
C ASN A 455 -7.83 -25.00 17.77
N THR A 456 -7.23 -25.77 16.85
CA THR A 456 -6.80 -25.24 15.56
C THR A 456 -8.01 -24.93 14.67
N GLU A 457 -8.14 -23.68 14.23
CA GLU A 457 -9.23 -23.20 13.37
C GLU A 457 -8.76 -23.10 11.91
N ILE A 458 -7.47 -22.82 11.71
CA ILE A 458 -6.86 -22.66 10.40
C ILE A 458 -5.50 -23.36 10.29
N VAL A 459 -5.22 -23.95 9.13
CA VAL A 459 -3.88 -24.38 8.73
C VAL A 459 -3.33 -23.44 7.67
N PHE A 460 -2.17 -22.86 7.94
CA PHE A 460 -1.33 -22.33 6.87
C PHE A 460 -0.53 -23.46 6.27
N LEU A 461 -0.90 -23.87 5.05
CA LEU A 461 -0.23 -24.90 4.28
C LEU A 461 0.81 -24.25 3.37
N VAL A 462 2.09 -24.49 3.63
CA VAL A 462 3.15 -24.15 2.68
C VAL A 462 3.33 -25.38 1.78
N ALA A 463 2.95 -25.29 0.51
CA ALA A 463 3.10 -26.40 -0.43
C ALA A 463 3.26 -25.90 -1.87
N THR A 464 3.91 -26.69 -2.71
CA THR A 464 3.81 -26.57 -4.17
C THR A 464 2.46 -27.13 -4.64
N ASN A 465 2.06 -26.85 -5.88
CA ASN A 465 0.84 -27.41 -6.48
C ASN A 465 0.81 -28.95 -6.37
N GLU A 466 1.92 -29.64 -6.68
CA GLU A 466 2.01 -31.09 -6.54
C GLU A 466 1.82 -31.56 -5.08
N LEU A 467 2.47 -30.91 -4.12
CA LEU A 467 2.36 -31.29 -2.70
C LEU A 467 0.98 -30.96 -2.12
N ALA A 468 0.33 -29.88 -2.57
CA ALA A 468 -1.01 -29.53 -2.15
C ALA A 468 -2.02 -30.62 -2.54
N HIS A 469 -1.92 -31.18 -3.74
CA HIS A 469 -2.76 -32.30 -4.20
C HIS A 469 -2.59 -33.57 -3.36
N LYS A 470 -1.41 -33.76 -2.74
CA LYS A 470 -1.16 -34.88 -1.83
C LYS A 470 -1.68 -34.58 -0.42
N LEU A 471 -1.42 -33.38 0.11
CA LEU A 471 -1.66 -33.04 1.52
C LEU A 471 -3.09 -32.60 1.81
N PHE A 472 -3.67 -31.72 0.99
CA PHE A 472 -4.96 -31.10 1.28
C PHE A 472 -6.11 -32.12 1.39
N PRO A 473 -6.26 -33.11 0.49
CA PRO A 473 -7.29 -34.13 0.64
C PRO A 473 -7.19 -34.92 1.95
N GLN A 474 -5.97 -35.18 2.44
CA GLN A 474 -5.75 -35.87 3.70
C GLN A 474 -6.15 -34.99 4.90
N ILE A 475 -5.79 -33.70 4.88
CA ILE A 475 -6.23 -32.73 5.90
C ILE A 475 -7.76 -32.67 5.94
N ARG A 476 -8.40 -32.62 4.77
CA ARG A 476 -9.86 -32.52 4.64
C ARG A 476 -10.61 -33.77 5.05
N LEU A 477 -10.06 -34.95 4.76
CA LEU A 477 -10.59 -36.23 5.24
C LEU A 477 -10.52 -36.29 6.78
N ALA A 478 -9.43 -35.78 7.33
CA ALA A 478 -9.16 -35.85 8.75
C ALA A 478 -9.94 -34.82 9.58
N SER A 479 -10.15 -33.61 9.06
CA SER A 479 -11.05 -32.62 9.65
C SER A 479 -11.73 -31.77 8.58
N SER A 480 -13.06 -31.83 8.56
CA SER A 480 -13.86 -31.05 7.63
C SER A 480 -14.13 -29.62 8.10
N GLN A 481 -13.80 -29.28 9.36
CA GLN A 481 -14.08 -27.97 9.94
C GLN A 481 -12.90 -27.00 9.83
N ILE A 482 -11.68 -27.52 9.70
CA ILE A 482 -10.49 -26.68 9.65
C ILE A 482 -10.40 -25.97 8.29
N THR A 483 -10.22 -24.65 8.34
CA THR A 483 -9.91 -23.84 7.16
C THR A 483 -8.46 -24.08 6.76
N VAL A 484 -8.17 -24.19 5.46
CA VAL A 484 -6.79 -24.28 4.99
C VAL A 484 -6.53 -23.11 4.05
N ILE A 485 -5.45 -22.38 4.31
CA ILE A 485 -4.98 -21.27 3.47
C ILE A 485 -3.54 -21.49 3.05
N SER A 486 -3.18 -21.05 1.84
CA SER A 486 -1.84 -21.18 1.28
C SER A 486 -1.38 -19.91 0.53
N THR A 487 -0.17 -19.96 -0.02
CA THR A 487 0.36 -18.96 -0.98
C THR A 487 0.06 -19.38 -2.42
N SER A 488 0.39 -18.54 -3.40
CA SER A 488 0.12 -18.79 -4.82
C SER A 488 0.76 -20.07 -5.39
N HIS A 489 1.77 -20.64 -4.71
CA HIS A 489 2.51 -21.84 -5.13
C HIS A 489 1.64 -23.09 -5.28
N VAL A 490 0.45 -23.12 -4.66
CA VAL A 490 -0.50 -24.25 -4.80
C VAL A 490 -1.31 -24.19 -6.07
N TYR A 491 -1.27 -23.08 -6.81
CA TYR A 491 -1.99 -22.92 -8.07
C TYR A 491 -1.01 -22.72 -9.24
N SER A 492 -1.05 -23.65 -10.19
CA SER A 492 -0.24 -23.62 -11.42
C SER A 492 -0.52 -22.37 -12.26
N GLY A 493 -1.73 -21.81 -12.13
CA GLY A 493 -2.24 -20.71 -12.93
C GLY A 493 -3.30 -21.13 -13.93
N VAL A 494 -3.50 -22.42 -14.16
CA VAL A 494 -4.56 -22.97 -15.01
C VAL A 494 -5.30 -24.02 -14.19
N PHE A 495 -6.63 -23.91 -14.15
CA PHE A 495 -7.44 -24.90 -13.46
C PHE A 495 -7.52 -26.19 -14.29
N ASP A 496 -7.04 -27.30 -13.72
CA ASP A 496 -7.17 -28.65 -14.26
C ASP A 496 -8.31 -29.38 -13.55
N ALA A 497 -9.44 -29.56 -14.23
CA ALA A 497 -10.61 -30.22 -13.65
C ALA A 497 -10.34 -31.67 -13.21
N GLY A 498 -9.34 -32.35 -13.77
CA GLY A 498 -8.98 -33.73 -13.39
C GLY A 498 -8.18 -33.82 -12.09
N GLN A 499 -7.44 -32.76 -11.73
CA GLN A 499 -6.55 -32.73 -10.56
C GLN A 499 -7.07 -31.77 -9.48
N ASP A 500 -7.35 -30.51 -9.86
CA ASP A 500 -7.62 -29.41 -8.92
C ASP A 500 -8.98 -29.53 -8.21
N GLN A 501 -9.88 -30.42 -8.66
CA GLN A 501 -11.10 -30.75 -7.91
C GLN A 501 -10.79 -31.29 -6.52
N ALA A 502 -9.66 -31.98 -6.35
CA ALA A 502 -9.21 -32.46 -5.05
C ALA A 502 -8.85 -31.33 -4.08
N LEU A 503 -8.59 -30.12 -4.60
CA LEU A 503 -8.29 -28.92 -3.83
C LEU A 503 -9.54 -28.10 -3.47
N ALA A 504 -10.75 -28.54 -3.85
CA ALA A 504 -11.97 -27.80 -3.59
C ALA A 504 -12.12 -27.42 -2.10
N GLY A 505 -12.26 -26.11 -1.84
CA GLY A 505 -12.33 -25.53 -0.51
C GLY A 505 -11.02 -24.95 0.01
N LEU A 506 -9.86 -25.23 -0.61
CA LEU A 506 -8.58 -24.62 -0.27
C LEU A 506 -8.58 -23.13 -0.60
N TYR A 507 -8.23 -22.30 0.39
CA TYR A 507 -7.97 -20.88 0.20
C TYR A 507 -6.50 -20.65 -0.15
N PHE A 508 -6.22 -19.61 -0.92
CA PHE A 508 -4.86 -19.16 -1.15
C PHE A 508 -4.84 -17.68 -1.52
N VAL A 509 -3.70 -17.02 -1.35
CA VAL A 509 -3.50 -15.67 -1.88
C VAL A 509 -2.79 -15.72 -3.21
N ASP A 510 -3.19 -14.86 -4.14
CA ASP A 510 -2.55 -14.74 -5.46
C ASP A 510 -2.72 -13.34 -6.03
N VAL A 511 -1.98 -13.05 -7.10
CA VAL A 511 -2.20 -11.83 -7.86
C VAL A 511 -3.61 -11.85 -8.49
N PRO A 512 -4.37 -10.74 -8.48
CA PRO A 512 -5.71 -10.68 -9.04
C PRO A 512 -5.78 -11.16 -10.49
N TRP A 513 -4.73 -10.89 -11.28
CA TRP A 513 -4.64 -11.31 -12.69
C TRP A 513 -4.70 -12.84 -12.91
N MET A 514 -4.44 -13.65 -11.87
CA MET A 514 -4.60 -15.12 -11.92
C MET A 514 -5.99 -15.58 -11.53
N LEU A 515 -6.80 -14.74 -10.87
CA LEU A 515 -8.13 -15.06 -10.37
C LEU A 515 -9.25 -14.39 -11.19
N ASP A 516 -8.92 -13.32 -11.91
CA ASP A 516 -9.84 -12.62 -12.80
C ASP A 516 -9.77 -13.20 -14.22
N ASP A 517 -10.93 -13.66 -14.70
CA ASP A 517 -11.13 -14.16 -16.05
C ASP A 517 -12.00 -13.19 -16.88
N SER A 518 -12.13 -11.93 -16.43
CA SER A 518 -12.92 -10.92 -17.14
C SER A 518 -12.28 -10.57 -18.49
N ALA A 519 -13.10 -10.59 -19.54
CA ALA A 519 -12.67 -10.22 -20.89
C ALA A 519 -12.72 -8.71 -21.14
N GLU A 520 -12.91 -7.88 -20.11
CA GLU A 520 -13.14 -6.43 -20.27
C GLU A 520 -11.82 -5.65 -20.39
N ASP A 521 -10.79 -6.02 -19.61
CA ASP A 521 -9.45 -5.40 -19.66
C ASP A 521 -8.65 -5.89 -20.88
N THR A 522 -8.04 -4.96 -21.63
CA THR A 522 -7.14 -5.27 -22.76
C THR A 522 -5.89 -6.02 -22.34
N LEU A 523 -5.46 -5.86 -21.09
CA LEU A 523 -4.33 -6.58 -20.51
C LEU A 523 -4.77 -7.76 -19.63
N SER A 524 -6.04 -8.17 -19.68
CA SER A 524 -6.50 -9.41 -19.03
C SER A 524 -5.75 -10.62 -19.58
N ARG A 525 -5.53 -11.62 -18.73
CA ARG A 525 -4.82 -12.87 -19.09
C ARG A 525 -5.45 -13.54 -20.31
N ARG A 526 -6.78 -13.60 -20.35
CA ARG A 526 -7.56 -14.20 -21.45
C ARG A 526 -7.32 -13.50 -22.79
N ARG A 527 -7.26 -12.17 -22.84
CA ARG A 527 -7.04 -11.42 -24.09
C ARG A 527 -5.58 -11.48 -24.55
N LEU A 528 -4.65 -11.55 -23.62
CA LEU A 528 -3.24 -11.68 -23.94
C LEU A 528 -2.90 -13.09 -24.41
N ASN A 529 -3.56 -14.13 -23.89
CA ASN A 529 -3.32 -15.52 -24.28
C ASN A 529 -3.80 -15.80 -25.71
N GLY A 530 -2.86 -15.85 -26.67
CA GLY A 530 -3.12 -16.07 -28.11
C GLY A 530 -1.82 -16.36 -28.89
N ASP A 531 -1.88 -16.39 -30.24
CA ASP A 531 -0.78 -16.85 -31.12
C ASP A 531 0.57 -16.11 -30.95
N SER A 532 0.57 -14.89 -30.40
CA SER A 532 1.77 -14.05 -30.21
C SER A 532 2.28 -13.95 -28.76
N PHE A 533 1.52 -14.49 -27.80
CA PHE A 533 1.87 -14.49 -26.38
C PHE A 533 1.18 -15.67 -25.71
N THR A 534 1.94 -16.74 -25.51
CA THR A 534 1.52 -17.82 -24.61
C THR A 534 1.88 -17.36 -23.21
N VAL A 535 0.88 -17.19 -22.35
CA VAL A 535 1.13 -17.01 -20.92
C VAL A 535 1.81 -18.30 -20.43
N ALA A 536 3.14 -18.32 -20.44
CA ALA A 536 3.90 -19.52 -20.08
C ALA A 536 3.74 -19.77 -18.58
N ASP A 537 2.89 -20.71 -18.20
CA ASP A 537 2.76 -21.18 -16.83
C ASP A 537 4.05 -21.91 -16.44
N PRO A 538 4.74 -21.58 -15.33
CA PRO A 538 4.29 -20.82 -14.15
C PRO A 538 4.74 -19.33 -14.10
N LEU A 539 5.29 -18.78 -15.19
CA LEU A 539 5.87 -17.42 -15.25
C LEU A 539 4.82 -16.32 -15.49
N ALA A 540 3.55 -16.66 -15.65
CA ALA A 540 2.42 -15.73 -15.83
C ALA A 540 2.47 -14.52 -14.87
N ARG A 541 2.73 -14.77 -13.58
CA ARG A 541 2.79 -13.71 -12.54
C ARG A 541 3.91 -12.69 -12.81
N LEU A 542 4.99 -13.10 -13.47
CA LEU A 542 6.07 -12.20 -13.89
C LEU A 542 5.69 -11.33 -15.09
N SER A 543 4.82 -11.82 -15.98
CA SER A 543 4.25 -10.97 -17.03
C SER A 543 3.32 -9.90 -16.44
N ALA A 544 2.49 -10.27 -15.45
CA ALA A 544 1.74 -9.29 -14.66
C ALA A 544 2.65 -8.27 -13.95
N MET A 545 3.78 -8.73 -13.40
CA MET A 545 4.82 -7.83 -12.85
C MET A 545 5.38 -6.88 -13.90
N GLY A 546 5.65 -7.36 -15.12
CA GLY A 546 6.13 -6.51 -16.22
C GLY A 546 5.12 -5.44 -16.63
N ILE A 547 3.83 -5.80 -16.69
CA ILE A 547 2.74 -4.85 -16.96
C ILE A 547 2.71 -3.76 -15.89
N ASP A 548 2.74 -4.14 -14.62
CA ASP A 548 2.71 -3.19 -13.52
C ASP A 548 3.98 -2.36 -13.44
N ALA A 549 5.16 -2.95 -13.69
CA ALA A 549 6.43 -2.24 -13.71
C ALA A 549 6.41 -1.11 -14.75
N TYR A 550 5.93 -1.39 -15.96
CA TYR A 550 5.70 -0.37 -16.98
C TYR A 550 4.71 0.69 -16.52
N ARG A 551 3.61 0.30 -15.87
CA ARG A 551 2.55 1.23 -15.46
C ARG A 551 2.92 2.12 -14.28
N ILE A 552 3.71 1.65 -13.32
CA ILE A 552 4.03 2.40 -12.10
C ILE A 552 5.33 3.19 -12.19
N ALA A 553 6.27 2.83 -13.08
CA ALA A 553 7.59 3.48 -13.20
C ALA A 553 7.54 5.04 -13.18
N PRO A 554 6.74 5.72 -14.02
CA PRO A 554 6.65 7.19 -14.01
C PRO A 554 5.95 7.76 -12.76
N ARG A 555 5.27 6.91 -11.97
CA ARG A 555 4.48 7.31 -10.80
C ARG A 555 5.19 7.11 -9.48
N LEU A 556 6.32 6.40 -9.45
CA LEU A 556 7.03 6.06 -8.22
C LEU A 556 7.30 7.29 -7.33
N PRO A 557 7.75 8.45 -7.86
CA PRO A 557 7.93 9.64 -7.02
C PRO A 557 6.64 10.13 -6.36
N ALA A 558 5.51 10.11 -7.09
CA ALA A 558 4.22 10.53 -6.57
C ALA A 558 3.65 9.55 -5.55
N LEU A 559 3.79 8.24 -5.81
CA LEU A 559 3.40 7.17 -4.90
C LEU A 559 4.19 7.27 -3.58
N ALA A 560 5.49 7.59 -3.65
CA ALA A 560 6.36 7.66 -2.47
C ALA A 560 6.08 8.87 -1.57
N GLN A 561 5.55 9.96 -2.13
CA GLN A 561 5.28 11.19 -1.39
C GLN A 561 3.92 11.18 -0.67
N SER A 562 2.99 10.34 -1.10
CA SER A 562 1.61 10.38 -0.65
C SER A 562 1.31 9.23 0.30
N ALA A 563 1.15 9.54 1.58
CA ALA A 563 0.68 8.56 2.57
C ALA A 563 -0.66 7.98 2.13
N GLY A 564 -0.74 6.65 2.03
CA GLY A 564 -1.93 5.96 1.57
C GLY A 564 -2.15 5.91 0.06
N SER A 565 -1.14 6.31 -0.73
CA SER A 565 -1.13 6.14 -2.18
C SER A 565 -1.39 4.69 -2.57
N TYR A 566 -2.11 4.52 -3.68
CA TYR A 566 -2.53 3.22 -4.14
C TYR A 566 -2.66 3.21 -5.64
N TYR A 567 -2.21 2.13 -6.23
CA TYR A 567 -2.33 1.86 -7.64
C TYR A 567 -3.00 0.48 -7.83
N PRO A 568 -4.12 0.38 -8.55
CA PRO A 568 -4.72 -0.92 -8.89
C PRO A 568 -3.86 -1.62 -9.96
N GLY A 569 -2.98 -2.53 -9.53
CA GLY A 569 -2.11 -3.31 -10.41
C GLY A 569 -2.66 -4.70 -10.72
N GLN A 570 -2.13 -5.32 -11.79
CA GLN A 570 -2.38 -6.73 -12.12
C GLN A 570 -1.81 -7.68 -11.07
N THR A 571 -0.76 -7.24 -10.36
CA THR A 571 -0.13 -7.97 -9.26
C THR A 571 -0.77 -7.70 -7.89
N GLY A 572 -1.84 -6.91 -7.85
CA GLY A 572 -2.54 -6.54 -6.61
C GLY A 572 -2.66 -5.03 -6.45
N GLY A 573 -3.24 -4.61 -5.33
CA GLY A 573 -3.19 -3.23 -4.91
C GLY A 573 -1.76 -2.83 -4.55
N LEU A 574 -1.17 -1.86 -5.26
CA LEU A 574 0.22 -1.47 -5.10
C LEU A 574 0.34 -0.18 -4.30
N SER A 575 1.23 -0.18 -3.32
CA SER A 575 1.64 1.00 -2.57
C SER A 575 3.15 0.97 -2.35
N LEU A 576 3.75 2.07 -1.90
CA LEU A 576 5.17 2.10 -1.53
C LEU A 576 5.30 2.20 -0.02
N ASP A 577 6.20 1.41 0.55
CA ASP A 577 6.68 1.65 1.90
C ASP A 577 7.78 2.73 1.90
N ALA A 578 8.22 3.08 3.11
CA ALA A 578 9.25 4.08 3.35
C ALA A 578 10.65 3.71 2.80
N LEU A 579 10.91 2.43 2.55
CA LEU A 579 12.12 1.92 1.90
C LEU A 579 11.97 1.87 0.37
N GLY A 580 10.92 2.48 -0.18
CA GLY A 580 10.62 2.46 -1.61
C GLY A 580 10.31 1.06 -2.13
N ARG A 581 9.93 0.11 -1.27
CA ARG A 581 9.50 -1.22 -1.69
C ARG A 581 8.02 -1.20 -2.02
N VAL A 582 7.67 -1.80 -3.15
CA VAL A 582 6.29 -1.98 -3.58
C VAL A 582 5.65 -3.04 -2.69
N GLN A 583 4.70 -2.59 -1.88
CA GLN A 583 3.83 -3.46 -1.10
C GLN A 583 2.62 -3.84 -1.95
N ARG A 584 2.27 -5.13 -1.93
CA ARG A 584 1.17 -5.70 -2.73
C ARG A 584 0.06 -6.18 -1.83
N GLN A 585 -1.16 -5.80 -2.14
CA GLN A 585 -2.37 -6.39 -1.58
C GLN A 585 -2.89 -7.45 -2.55
N LEU A 586 -2.74 -8.72 -2.19
CA LEU A 586 -3.16 -9.84 -3.01
C LEU A 586 -4.67 -10.09 -2.88
N ALA A 587 -5.19 -10.82 -3.86
CA ALA A 587 -6.56 -11.32 -3.82
C ALA A 587 -6.59 -12.67 -3.10
N LEU A 588 -7.67 -12.92 -2.38
CA LEU A 588 -7.93 -14.22 -1.77
C LEU A 588 -8.68 -15.07 -2.80
N GLY A 589 -8.06 -16.16 -3.24
CA GLY A 589 -8.65 -17.16 -4.11
C GLY A 589 -9.20 -18.35 -3.31
N ARG A 590 -10.18 -19.03 -3.90
CA ARG A 590 -10.68 -20.31 -3.40
C ARG A 590 -10.86 -21.29 -4.55
N PHE A 591 -10.36 -22.50 -4.38
CA PHE A 591 -10.67 -23.62 -5.27
C PHE A 591 -12.13 -24.06 -5.09
N SER A 592 -12.80 -24.30 -6.20
CA SER A 592 -14.11 -24.94 -6.27
C SER A 592 -14.02 -26.17 -7.18
N THR A 593 -15.09 -26.95 -7.27
CA THR A 593 -15.15 -28.14 -8.14
C THR A 593 -15.09 -27.81 -9.64
N SER A 594 -15.29 -26.55 -10.02
CA SER A 594 -15.36 -26.12 -11.42
C SER A 594 -14.38 -25.01 -11.78
N GLY A 595 -13.53 -24.57 -10.86
CA GLY A 595 -12.60 -23.48 -11.11
C GLY A 595 -12.06 -22.83 -9.84
N VAL A 596 -11.23 -21.81 -10.03
CA VAL A 596 -10.79 -20.90 -8.98
C VAL A 596 -11.55 -19.59 -9.09
N SER A 597 -11.90 -18.99 -7.95
CA SER A 597 -12.54 -17.67 -7.92
C SER A 597 -11.97 -16.80 -6.81
N ALA A 598 -11.93 -15.48 -7.03
CA ALA A 598 -11.67 -14.52 -5.96
C ALA A 598 -12.85 -14.49 -4.97
N VAL A 599 -12.55 -14.41 -3.67
CA VAL A 599 -13.53 -14.41 -2.58
C VAL A 599 -13.17 -13.35 -1.52
N SER A 600 -14.17 -12.91 -0.76
CA SER A 600 -13.95 -12.01 0.39
C SER A 600 -13.69 -12.83 1.66
N ALA A 601 -12.75 -12.34 2.49
CA ALA A 601 -12.48 -12.94 3.80
C ALA A 601 -13.65 -12.75 4.79
N ALA A 602 -14.49 -11.73 4.59
CA ALA A 602 -15.62 -11.40 5.48
C ALA A 602 -16.88 -12.24 5.23
N ALA A 603 -16.84 -13.21 4.31
CA ALA A 603 -17.97 -14.07 3.98
C ALA A 603 -18.08 -15.35 4.85
N HIS A 604 -17.28 -15.44 5.92
CA HIS A 604 -17.23 -16.56 6.86
C HIS A 604 -17.84 -16.22 8.20
#